data_AF-Q0J8Q2-F1
#
_entry.id   AF-Q0J8Q2-F1
#
_cell.length_a   1.000
_cell.length_b   1.000
_cell.length_c   1.000
_cell.angle_alpha   90.00
_cell.angle_beta   90.00
_cell.angle_gamma   90.00
#
_symmetry.space_group_name_H-M   'P 1'
#
loop_
_entity.id
_entity.type
_entity.pdbx_description
1 polymer ?
#
loop_
_entity_poly.entity_id
_entity_poly.type
_entity_poly.pdbx_seq_one_letter_code
_entity_poly.pdbx_strand_id
1 'polypeptide(L)'
;MAPTSQPQPQQEVEVEVDEDEELVNMVVEAGVGAIKMKMKIPRRVLGSLYPHQRDGLAWLWALHCTATGGILADDMGLGKTIQVSALLAGLFHSNLIKRALIVAPKTDLTHWVNHLSLLGLQHHIRL
;
A
#
# COMPACT_ATOMS: atom_id res chain seq x y z
N MET A 1 -43.83 29.30 15.67
CA MET A 1 -43.29 28.81 14.39
C MET A 1 -41.78 28.84 14.51
N ALA A 2 -41.16 27.67 14.65
CA ALA A 2 -39.72 27.52 14.88
C ALA A 2 -38.97 27.54 13.54
N PRO A 3 -37.78 28.16 13.45
CA PRO A 3 -36.94 28.01 12.28
C PRO A 3 -36.32 26.61 12.25
N THR A 4 -36.54 25.91 11.13
CA THR A 4 -35.97 24.60 10.81
C THR A 4 -34.45 24.70 10.68
N SER A 5 -33.71 24.18 11.68
CA SER A 5 -32.27 23.98 11.59
C SER A 5 -31.97 22.84 10.62
N GLN A 6 -31.52 23.19 9.41
CA GLN A 6 -30.90 22.22 8.52
C GLN A 6 -29.55 21.78 9.14
N PRO A 7 -29.22 20.49 9.20
CA PRO A 7 -27.90 20.06 9.64
C PRO A 7 -26.88 20.43 8.56
N GLN A 8 -25.89 21.23 8.93
CA GLN A 8 -24.72 21.51 8.09
C GLN A 8 -23.98 20.19 7.80
N PRO A 9 -23.47 19.95 6.57
CA PRO A 9 -22.64 18.80 6.31
C PRO A 9 -21.41 18.88 7.20
N GLN A 10 -21.23 17.85 8.02
CA GLN A 10 -20.10 17.66 8.90
C GLN A 10 -18.83 17.78 8.06
N GLN A 11 -18.02 18.81 8.34
CA GLN A 11 -16.66 18.90 7.82
C GLN A 11 -15.95 17.62 8.23
N GLU A 12 -15.69 16.73 7.27
CA GLU A 12 -14.70 15.68 7.41
C GLU A 12 -13.41 16.39 7.80
N VAL A 13 -13.00 16.22 9.06
CA VAL A 13 -11.68 16.60 9.50
C VAL A 13 -10.74 15.69 8.73
N GLU A 14 -10.23 16.18 7.60
CA GLU A 14 -9.03 15.65 6.99
C GLU A 14 -7.93 15.80 8.03
N VAL A 15 -7.73 14.73 8.80
CA VAL A 15 -6.48 14.55 9.52
C VAL A 15 -5.44 14.37 8.43
N GLU A 16 -4.77 15.46 8.07
CA GLU A 16 -3.45 15.42 7.43
C GLU A 16 -2.52 14.71 8.40
N VAL A 17 -2.53 13.38 8.34
CA VAL A 17 -1.41 12.59 8.82
C VAL A 17 -0.31 12.90 7.81
N ASP A 18 0.79 13.47 8.26
CA ASP A 18 1.97 13.68 7.43
C ASP A 18 2.42 12.27 6.96
N GLU A 19 1.96 11.86 5.77
CA GLU A 19 1.95 10.46 5.30
C GLU A 19 3.38 9.88 5.22
N ASP A 20 4.35 10.78 5.11
CA ASP A 20 5.77 10.47 5.16
C ASP A 20 6.18 9.96 6.55
N GLU A 21 5.61 10.45 7.65
CA GLU A 21 6.07 10.16 9.01
C GLU A 21 5.70 8.74 9.48
N GLU A 22 4.48 8.26 9.19
CA GLU A 22 4.05 6.89 9.55
C GLU A 22 4.90 5.85 8.81
N LEU A 23 5.03 5.97 7.47
CA LEU A 23 5.83 5.05 6.68
C LEU A 23 7.34 5.16 7.01
N VAL A 24 7.88 6.36 7.19
CA VAL A 24 9.29 6.54 7.58
C VAL A 24 9.57 5.88 8.92
N ASN A 25 8.71 6.07 9.92
CA ASN A 25 8.89 5.44 11.23
C ASN A 25 8.88 3.91 11.12
N MET A 26 7.92 3.34 10.40
CA MET A 26 7.86 1.89 10.20
C MET A 26 9.11 1.32 9.53
N VAL A 27 9.74 2.08 8.64
CA VAL A 27 10.91 1.62 7.89
C VAL A 27 12.21 1.78 8.69
N VAL A 28 12.27 2.82 9.53
CA VAL A 28 13.34 2.96 10.54
C VAL A 28 13.29 1.78 11.51
N GLU A 29 12.10 1.39 11.99
CA GLU A 29 11.90 0.19 12.81
C GLU A 29 12.29 -1.10 12.07
N ALA A 30 12.11 -1.15 10.74
CA ALA A 30 12.57 -2.25 9.91
C ALA A 30 14.11 -2.33 9.76
N GLY A 31 14.86 -1.46 10.45
CA GLY A 31 16.33 -1.48 10.52
C GLY A 31 17.03 -0.84 9.32
N VAL A 32 16.31 -0.08 8.49
CA VAL A 32 16.89 0.61 7.33
C VAL A 32 17.10 2.09 7.68
N GLY A 33 18.37 2.53 7.66
CA GLY A 33 18.76 3.92 7.92
C GLY A 33 18.17 4.91 6.92
N ALA A 34 18.44 6.21 7.10
CA ALA A 34 17.84 7.32 6.35
C ALA A 34 17.57 7.02 4.86
N ILE A 35 16.31 6.77 4.53
CA ILE A 35 15.86 6.50 3.17
C ILE A 35 15.62 7.82 2.46
N LYS A 36 16.27 8.00 1.31
CA LYS A 36 16.13 9.21 0.49
C LYS A 36 14.90 9.18 -0.43
N MET A 37 14.29 8.01 -0.61
CA MET A 37 13.14 7.79 -1.49
C MET A 37 11.85 7.99 -0.68
N LYS A 38 10.86 8.68 -1.28
CA LYS A 38 9.51 8.80 -0.71
C LYS A 38 8.54 7.97 -1.52
N MET A 39 7.71 7.19 -0.84
CA MET A 39 6.63 6.42 -1.46
C MET A 39 5.30 7.15 -1.25
N LYS A 40 4.60 7.43 -2.35
CA LYS A 40 3.22 7.89 -2.37
C LYS A 40 2.30 6.68 -2.48
N ILE A 41 1.41 6.49 -1.52
CA ILE A 41 0.40 5.44 -1.54
C ILE A 41 -0.96 6.02 -1.17
N PRO A 42 -2.06 5.73 -1.90
CA PRO A 42 -3.35 6.31 -1.54
C PRO A 42 -3.80 5.85 -0.15
N ARG A 43 -4.33 6.77 0.67
CA ARG A 43 -4.83 6.49 2.03
C ARG A 43 -5.82 5.33 2.08
N ARG A 44 -6.67 5.17 1.06
CA ARG A 44 -7.60 4.04 0.95
C ARG A 44 -6.89 2.69 0.92
N VAL A 45 -5.72 2.61 0.27
CA VAL A 45 -4.90 1.39 0.21
C VAL A 45 -4.32 1.11 1.60
N LEU A 46 -3.65 2.08 2.21
CA LEU A 46 -3.03 1.91 3.53
C LEU A 46 -4.07 1.58 4.61
N GLY A 47 -5.23 2.24 4.57
CA GLY A 47 -6.36 2.00 5.47
C GLY A 47 -7.03 0.62 5.30
N SER A 48 -6.79 -0.07 4.19
CA SER A 48 -7.30 -1.43 3.96
C SER A 48 -6.40 -2.53 4.53
N LEU A 49 -5.18 -2.19 4.95
CA LEU A 49 -4.20 -3.14 5.47
C LEU A 49 -4.34 -3.32 6.99
N TYR A 50 -4.26 -4.57 7.45
CA TYR A 50 -4.08 -4.89 8.86
C TYR A 50 -2.71 -4.41 9.37
N PRO A 51 -2.53 -4.18 10.69
CA PRO A 51 -1.26 -3.69 11.25
C PRO A 51 -0.04 -4.50 10.80
N HIS A 52 -0.09 -5.84 10.91
CA HIS A 52 1.02 -6.71 10.48
C HIS A 52 1.31 -6.63 8.97
N GLN A 53 0.30 -6.31 8.15
CA GLN A 53 0.48 -6.13 6.72
C GLN A 53 1.15 -4.80 6.39
N ARG A 54 0.92 -3.77 7.22
CA ARG A 54 1.66 -2.51 7.10
C ARG A 54 3.13 -2.73 7.45
N ASP A 55 3.42 -3.51 8.49
CA ASP A 55 4.80 -3.85 8.86
C ASP A 55 5.50 -4.58 7.71
N GLY A 56 4.82 -5.57 7.10
CA GLY A 56 5.31 -6.25 5.90
C GLY A 56 5.51 -5.32 4.70
N LEU A 57 4.59 -4.36 4.48
CA LEU A 57 4.74 -3.34 3.45
C LEU A 57 5.94 -2.43 3.70
N ALA A 58 6.15 -1.99 4.94
CA ALA A 58 7.30 -1.17 5.32
C ALA A 58 8.62 -1.91 5.10
N TRP A 59 8.68 -3.19 5.50
CA TRP A 59 9.83 -4.06 5.23
C TRP A 59 10.10 -4.21 3.72
N LEU A 60 9.07 -4.49 2.92
CA LEU A 60 9.17 -4.59 1.46
C LEU A 60 9.66 -3.28 0.83
N TRP A 61 9.19 -2.13 1.31
CA TRP A 61 9.65 -0.82 0.86
C TRP A 61 11.13 -0.60 1.21
N ALA A 62 11.55 -1.00 2.40
CA ALA A 62 12.94 -0.93 2.84
C ALA A 62 13.88 -1.74 1.94
N LEU A 63 13.47 -2.96 1.55
CA LEU A 63 14.18 -3.79 0.58
C LEU A 63 14.28 -3.09 -0.78
N HIS A 64 13.19 -2.48 -1.24
CA HIS A 64 13.19 -1.71 -2.49
C HIS A 64 14.18 -0.54 -2.45
N CYS A 65 14.20 0.23 -1.35
CA CYS A 65 15.11 1.37 -1.20
C CYS A 65 16.58 0.98 -1.12
N THR A 66 16.88 -0.20 -0.61
CA THR A 66 18.25 -0.74 -0.55
C THR A 66 18.64 -1.53 -1.80
N ALA A 67 17.75 -1.63 -2.78
CA ALA A 67 17.92 -2.44 -4.00
C ALA A 67 18.25 -3.91 -3.69
N THR A 68 17.68 -4.45 -2.61
CA THR A 68 17.85 -5.84 -2.19
C THR A 68 16.56 -6.64 -2.43
N GLY A 69 16.71 -7.94 -2.65
CA GLY A 69 15.58 -8.86 -2.69
C GLY A 69 15.22 -9.37 -1.30
N GLY A 70 14.04 -9.97 -1.16
CA GLY A 70 13.61 -10.61 0.08
C GLY A 70 12.60 -11.71 -0.16
N ILE A 71 12.47 -12.59 0.84
CA ILE A 71 11.50 -13.68 0.85
C ILE A 71 10.44 -13.34 1.89
N LEU A 72 9.23 -13.00 1.43
CA LEU A 72 8.08 -12.78 2.30
C LEU A 72 7.48 -14.13 2.71
N ALA A 73 7.86 -14.63 3.89
CA ALA A 73 7.58 -15.98 4.36
C ALA A 73 6.55 -16.04 5.51
N ASP A 74 5.63 -15.05 5.59
CA ASP A 74 4.54 -15.05 6.55
C ASP A 74 3.69 -16.32 6.46
N ASP A 75 3.00 -16.67 7.54
CA ASP A 75 2.04 -17.78 7.56
C ASP A 75 0.97 -17.68 6.46
N MET A 76 0.46 -18.83 6.05
CA MET A 76 -0.62 -18.93 5.07
C MET A 76 -1.88 -18.22 5.60
N GLY A 77 -2.52 -17.42 4.74
CA GLY A 77 -3.72 -16.67 5.12
C GLY A 77 -3.49 -15.25 5.66
N LEU A 78 -2.24 -14.85 5.98
CA LEU A 78 -1.96 -13.49 6.48
C LEU A 78 -2.02 -12.37 5.42
N GLY A 79 -2.30 -12.71 4.17
CA GLY A 79 -2.49 -11.73 3.09
C GLY A 79 -1.20 -11.23 2.44
N LYS A 80 -0.24 -12.12 2.17
CA LYS A 80 1.00 -11.76 1.43
C LYS A 80 0.71 -11.10 0.08
N THR A 81 -0.33 -11.55 -0.64
CA THR A 81 -0.73 -10.97 -1.93
C THR A 81 -1.13 -9.50 -1.81
N ILE A 82 -1.89 -9.12 -0.77
CA ILE A 82 -2.30 -7.72 -0.59
C ILE A 82 -1.11 -6.84 -0.20
N GLN A 83 -0.15 -7.36 0.60
CA GLN A 83 1.08 -6.62 0.93
C GLN A 83 1.92 -6.30 -0.31
N VAL A 84 2.16 -7.29 -1.18
CA VAL A 84 2.90 -7.09 -2.44
C VAL A 84 2.12 -6.18 -3.40
N SER A 85 0.80 -6.32 -3.46
CA SER A 85 -0.05 -5.45 -4.30
C SER A 85 -0.02 -4.00 -3.81
N ALA A 86 0.03 -3.77 -2.49
CA ALA A 86 0.16 -2.44 -1.90
C ALA A 86 1.52 -1.81 -2.20
N LEU A 87 2.61 -2.60 -2.15
CA LEU A 87 3.93 -2.14 -2.59
C LEU A 87 3.89 -1.69 -4.05
N LEU A 88 3.35 -2.52 -4.95
CA LEU A 88 3.23 -2.16 -6.36
C LEU A 88 2.40 -0.89 -6.56
N ALA A 89 1.29 -0.75 -5.83
CA ALA A 89 0.48 0.46 -5.88
C ALA A 89 1.31 1.68 -5.48
N GLY A 90 2.06 1.61 -4.38
CA GLY A 90 2.96 2.67 -3.95
C GLY A 90 4.01 3.01 -5.02
N LEU A 91 4.67 2.01 -5.60
CA LEU A 91 5.71 2.20 -6.62
C LEU A 91 5.16 2.86 -7.90
N PHE A 92 3.98 2.45 -8.38
CA PHE A 92 3.35 3.05 -9.55
C PHE A 92 2.89 4.49 -9.28
N HIS A 93 2.21 4.76 -8.17
CA HIS A 93 1.76 6.11 -7.80
C HIS A 93 2.93 7.08 -7.55
N SER A 94 4.06 6.55 -7.09
CA SER A 94 5.31 7.31 -6.92
C SER A 94 6.08 7.52 -8.23
N ASN A 95 5.63 6.96 -9.35
CA ASN A 95 6.35 6.93 -10.63
C ASN A 95 7.77 6.31 -10.53
N LEU A 96 7.99 5.39 -9.58
CA LEU A 96 9.28 4.72 -9.38
C LEU A 96 9.48 3.53 -10.34
N ILE A 97 8.37 2.95 -10.80
CA ILE A 97 8.38 1.86 -11.79
C ILE A 97 7.40 2.16 -12.92
N LYS A 98 7.66 1.58 -14.10
CA LYS A 98 6.75 1.61 -15.26
C LYS A 98 6.10 0.26 -15.55
N ARG A 99 6.72 -0.84 -15.10
CA ARG A 99 6.28 -2.22 -15.34
C ARG A 99 6.67 -3.09 -14.15
N ALA A 100 5.86 -4.10 -13.89
CA ALA A 100 6.12 -5.18 -12.94
C ALA A 100 5.71 -6.51 -13.58
N LEU A 101 6.37 -7.60 -13.20
CA LEU A 101 6.03 -8.96 -13.62
C LEU A 101 5.65 -9.77 -12.37
N ILE A 102 4.46 -10.35 -12.39
CA ILE A 102 3.99 -11.30 -11.37
C ILE A 102 3.88 -12.66 -12.05
N VAL A 103 4.49 -13.67 -11.44
CA VAL A 103 4.39 -15.07 -11.88
C VAL A 103 3.69 -15.83 -10.76
N ALA A 104 2.57 -16.47 -11.08
CA ALA A 104 1.77 -17.24 -10.15
C ALA A 104 1.08 -18.42 -10.86
N PRO A 105 0.65 -19.46 -10.14
CA PRO A 105 -0.21 -20.51 -10.69
C PRO A 105 -1.48 -19.91 -11.33
N LYS A 106 -1.98 -20.57 -12.37
CA LYS A 106 -3.18 -20.10 -13.11
C LYS A 106 -4.39 -19.87 -12.21
N THR A 107 -4.56 -20.70 -11.19
CA THR A 107 -5.65 -20.60 -10.20
C THR A 107 -5.59 -19.32 -9.37
N ASP A 108 -4.38 -18.79 -9.15
CA ASP A 108 -4.16 -17.61 -8.32
C ASP A 108 -4.23 -16.30 -9.12
N LEU A 109 -4.16 -16.36 -10.46
CA LEU A 109 -4.19 -15.16 -11.31
C LEU A 109 -5.46 -14.33 -11.09
N THR A 110 -6.62 -14.97 -10.93
CA THR A 110 -7.88 -14.26 -10.64
C THR A 110 -7.79 -13.49 -9.32
N HIS A 111 -7.14 -14.09 -8.31
CA HIS A 111 -6.96 -13.46 -7.01
C HIS A 111 -6.06 -12.22 -7.11
N TRP A 112 -4.94 -12.33 -7.85
CA TRP A 112 -4.04 -11.21 -8.12
C TRP A 112 -4.75 -10.07 -8.87
N VAL A 113 -5.51 -10.37 -9.93
CA VAL A 113 -6.24 -9.36 -10.71
C VAL A 113 -7.23 -8.60 -9.82
N ASN A 114 -7.95 -9.29 -8.94
CA ASN A 114 -8.90 -8.67 -8.01
C ASN A 114 -8.20 -7.71 -7.05
N HIS A 115 -7.11 -8.15 -6.41
CA HIS A 115 -6.36 -7.31 -5.47
C HIS A 115 -5.72 -6.09 -6.16
N LEU A 116 -5.09 -6.27 -7.32
CA LEU A 116 -4.51 -5.15 -8.07
C LEU A 116 -5.59 -4.14 -8.51
N SER A 117 -6.76 -4.63 -8.94
CA SER A 117 -7.88 -3.78 -9.33
C SER A 117 -8.46 -3.00 -8.15
N LEU A 118 -8.56 -3.62 -6.96
CA LEU A 118 -9.00 -2.96 -5.73
C LEU A 118 -8.11 -1.76 -5.38
N LEU A 119 -6.81 -1.85 -5.69
CA LEU A 119 -5.80 -0.83 -5.41
C LEU A 119 -5.61 0.19 -6.54
N GLY A 120 -6.49 0.20 -7.55
CA GLY A 120 -6.47 1.17 -8.63
C GLY A 120 -5.49 0.87 -9.76
N LEU A 121 -4.94 -0.35 -9.82
CA LEU A 121 -3.95 -0.76 -10.83
C LEU A 121 -4.55 -1.46 -12.05
N GLN A 122 -5.87 -1.45 -12.24
CA GLN A 122 -6.56 -2.17 -13.30
C GLN A 122 -6.04 -1.85 -14.71
N HIS A 123 -5.61 -0.60 -14.95
CA HIS A 123 -5.10 -0.16 -16.26
C HIS A 123 -3.67 -0.67 -16.55
N HIS A 124 -2.97 -1.17 -15.54
CA HIS A 124 -1.62 -1.72 -15.66
C HIS A 124 -1.60 -3.24 -15.89
N ILE A 125 -2.76 -3.91 -15.82
CA ILE A 125 -2.86 -5.37 -15.94
C ILE A 125 -2.86 -5.78 -17.41
N ARG A 126 -1.98 -6.71 -17.76
CA ARG A 126 -1.93 -7.43 -19.04
C ARG A 126 -1.72 -8.91 -18.72
N LEU A 127 -2.60 -9.77 -19.22
CA LEU A 127 -2.53 -11.23 -19.09
C LEU A 127 -2.12 -11.87 -20.42
#